data_AF-A0A9J6FKW3-F1
#
_entry.id   AF-A0A9J6FKW3-F1
#
_cell.length_a   1.000
_cell.length_b   1.000
_cell.length_c   1.000
_cell.angle_alpha   90.00
_cell.angle_beta   90.00
_cell.angle_gamma   90.00
#
_symmetry.space_group_name_H-M   'P 1'
#
loop_
_entity.id
_entity.type
_entity.pdbx_description
1 polymer ?
#
loop_
_entity_poly.entity_id
_entity_poly.type
_entity_poly.pdbx_seq_one_letter_code
_entity_poly.pdbx_strand_id
1 'polypeptide(L)'
;MPLALLVGHVSSADVEDSASTFALSHAGHLLASPVLPCSMNWNRSLQPALKLLFTSVSWLLCPPRPVMVLAFIMHVLGDHRGVVQGNMMEQHERHAVLMLDEIRLTPGLAYDPSSGAVNGRPTIPLADGSFPKDALATHALVFMLGGVTTRWKQTVAYEFTGNSFSAAAAKKVIVTILTECEKMGLVVDAIVSDMGGGNQGLWKEFGIVVGRYSKHAVSCPHPCDQSRKLYFMADVPHLLKNLRNYLPYGQAIFLPDDIVKKHRLPSAEVNLSYVEKLVMEDSKLNLKLAPHLKEACLGQGHFEKMKAGLAFSLFNHDTAAGLRNLVQIGKLKKKALTTASFFEVV
;
A
#
# COMPACT_ATOMS: atom_id res chain seq x y z
N MET A 1 46.75 7.99 -17.50
CA MET A 1 46.83 7.85 -18.97
C MET A 1 45.85 6.77 -19.40
N PRO A 2 45.03 7.01 -20.44
CA PRO A 2 43.59 6.72 -20.37
C PRO A 2 43.03 5.90 -21.56
N LEU A 3 41.68 5.80 -21.58
CA LEU A 3 40.75 5.26 -22.59
C LEU A 3 40.44 3.74 -22.51
N ALA A 4 39.20 3.27 -22.68
CA ALA A 4 38.14 3.81 -23.54
C ALA A 4 36.71 3.66 -22.99
N LEU A 5 35.89 4.69 -23.25
CA LEU A 5 34.43 4.65 -23.35
C LEU A 5 34.03 3.93 -24.65
N LEU A 6 32.90 3.22 -24.63
CA LEU A 6 32.16 2.86 -25.85
C LEU A 6 30.77 3.51 -25.79
N VAL A 7 30.61 4.56 -26.59
CA VAL A 7 29.33 5.21 -26.91
C VAL A 7 29.05 4.85 -28.36
N GLY A 8 27.92 4.18 -28.62
CA GLY A 8 27.41 3.94 -29.97
C GLY A 8 26.63 5.16 -30.47
N HIS A 9 27.17 5.83 -31.47
CA HIS A 9 26.47 6.78 -32.34
C HIS A 9 25.95 6.03 -33.57
N VAL A 10 24.70 6.24 -33.95
CA VAL A 10 24.22 5.99 -35.32
C VAL A 10 23.73 7.32 -35.87
N SER A 11 24.37 7.72 -36.96
CA SER A 11 24.18 8.97 -37.69
C SER A 11 22.93 8.93 -38.56
N SER A 12 22.27 10.09 -38.62
CA SER A 12 21.33 10.54 -39.64
C SER A 12 22.00 10.87 -40.97
N ALA A 13 21.25 10.70 -42.07
CA ALA A 13 21.18 11.48 -43.32
C ALA A 13 20.63 10.56 -44.43
N ASP A 14 19.78 10.94 -45.39
CA ASP A 14 18.90 12.08 -45.68
C ASP A 14 18.20 11.73 -47.03
N VAL A 15 17.13 12.48 -47.38
CA VAL A 15 16.62 12.77 -48.76
C VAL A 15 15.71 11.67 -49.39
N GLU A 16 14.51 11.89 -49.94
CA GLU A 16 13.87 13.06 -50.59
C GLU A 16 12.32 12.94 -50.68
N ASP A 17 11.71 14.09 -50.99
CA ASP A 17 10.30 14.41 -51.25
C ASP A 17 9.61 13.68 -52.42
N SER A 18 8.28 13.53 -52.33
CA SER A 18 7.38 13.87 -53.44
C SER A 18 5.94 14.09 -52.96
N ALA A 19 5.48 15.34 -53.07
CA ALA A 19 4.10 15.74 -52.97
C ALA A 19 3.37 15.53 -54.32
N SER A 20 2.13 15.04 -54.28
CA SER A 20 1.17 15.27 -55.38
C SER A 20 -0.26 15.38 -54.87
N THR A 21 -0.78 16.59 -55.05
CA THR A 21 -2.13 17.12 -54.97
C THR A 21 -3.15 16.31 -55.78
N PHE A 22 -4.37 16.08 -55.26
CA PHE A 22 -5.61 16.15 -56.06
C PHE A 22 -6.84 16.38 -55.16
N ALA A 23 -7.81 17.10 -55.69
CA ALA A 23 -8.77 17.94 -54.97
C ALA A 23 -10.22 17.42 -54.97
N LEU A 24 -10.98 17.90 -53.97
CA LEU A 24 -12.37 18.40 -53.96
C LEU A 24 -13.57 17.55 -54.47
N SER A 25 -14.54 17.31 -53.56
CA SER A 25 -15.95 17.77 -53.65
C SER A 25 -16.69 17.47 -52.33
N HIS A 26 -16.97 18.45 -51.46
CA HIS A 26 -18.18 19.32 -51.34
C HIS A 26 -19.49 18.65 -50.89
N ALA A 27 -19.90 18.96 -49.64
CA ALA A 27 -21.24 19.38 -49.15
C ALA A 27 -21.19 19.39 -47.60
N GLY A 28 -21.13 20.53 -46.89
CA GLY A 28 -22.27 21.42 -46.53
C GLY A 28 -23.14 20.73 -45.45
N HIS A 29 -23.43 21.23 -44.23
CA HIS A 29 -23.52 22.58 -43.68
C HIS A 29 -23.63 22.53 -42.13
N LEU A 30 -23.05 23.55 -41.47
CA LEU A 30 -23.53 24.35 -40.31
C LEU A 30 -23.90 23.73 -38.93
N LEU A 31 -23.06 24.12 -37.97
CA LEU A 31 -23.32 24.88 -36.72
C LEU A 31 -23.97 24.25 -35.46
N ALA A 32 -23.27 24.61 -34.36
CA ALA A 32 -23.74 25.01 -33.03
C ALA A 32 -23.91 23.93 -31.93
N SER A 33 -23.01 24.00 -30.94
CA SER A 33 -23.32 23.65 -29.53
C SER A 33 -24.29 24.68 -28.93
N PRO A 34 -25.11 24.36 -27.91
CA PRO A 34 -24.61 24.37 -26.52
C PRO A 34 -25.31 23.43 -25.49
N VAL A 35 -24.60 23.15 -24.40
CA VAL A 35 -24.97 23.08 -22.95
C VAL A 35 -26.35 22.50 -22.50
N LEU A 36 -26.29 21.42 -21.66
CA LEU A 36 -27.09 20.94 -20.47
C LEU A 36 -28.57 21.41 -20.27
N PRO A 37 -29.52 20.69 -19.58
CA PRO A 37 -29.34 19.84 -18.37
C PRO A 37 -30.39 18.70 -18.09
N CYS A 38 -30.26 18.06 -16.91
CA CYS A 38 -31.30 17.54 -15.99
C CYS A 38 -32.38 16.50 -16.39
N SER A 39 -32.35 15.37 -15.66
CA SER A 39 -33.45 14.62 -15.02
C SER A 39 -34.83 14.51 -15.68
N MET A 40 -35.33 13.28 -15.87
CA MET A 40 -36.65 12.88 -15.34
C MET A 40 -36.92 11.36 -15.44
N ASN A 41 -37.49 10.87 -14.35
CA ASN A 41 -38.12 9.57 -14.13
C ASN A 41 -39.02 9.09 -15.29
N TRP A 42 -39.03 7.79 -15.52
CA TRP A 42 -40.18 7.09 -16.09
C TRP A 42 -40.60 5.96 -15.15
N ASN A 43 -41.81 6.07 -14.60
CA ASN A 43 -42.52 4.95 -14.01
C ASN A 43 -43.95 4.93 -14.56
N ARG A 44 -44.43 3.71 -14.82
CA ARG A 44 -45.77 3.26 -15.25
C ARG A 44 -46.09 3.36 -16.74
N SER A 45 -46.06 2.21 -17.40
CA SER A 45 -47.27 1.39 -17.54
C SER A 45 -46.99 0.16 -18.41
N LEU A 46 -46.96 -1.02 -17.77
CA LEU A 46 -47.31 -2.31 -18.35
C LEU A 46 -47.24 -3.35 -17.21
N GLN A 47 -48.37 -3.54 -16.55
CA GLN A 47 -48.74 -4.78 -15.85
C GLN A 47 -50.15 -5.12 -16.40
N PRO A 48 -50.50 -6.38 -16.68
CA PRO A 48 -50.45 -7.43 -15.67
C PRO A 48 -50.16 -8.86 -16.20
N ALA A 49 -49.08 -9.48 -15.75
CA ALA A 49 -48.93 -10.93 -15.73
C ALA A 49 -47.93 -11.30 -14.64
N LEU A 50 -48.42 -11.40 -13.40
CA LEU A 50 -47.93 -12.20 -12.26
C LEU A 50 -48.37 -11.52 -10.96
N LYS A 51 -49.63 -11.74 -10.61
CA LYS A 51 -50.12 -11.66 -9.23
C LYS A 51 -50.88 -12.94 -8.98
N LEU A 52 -50.16 -13.95 -8.50
CA LEU A 52 -50.69 -15.06 -7.69
C LEU A 52 -49.51 -15.79 -7.06
N LEU A 53 -49.58 -15.94 -5.73
CA LEU A 53 -48.64 -16.61 -4.82
C LEU A 53 -47.47 -15.75 -4.26
N PHE A 54 -47.81 -14.69 -3.55
CA PHE A 54 -47.02 -14.20 -2.41
C PHE A 54 -47.81 -14.39 -1.13
N THR A 55 -47.67 -15.57 -0.51
CA THR A 55 -48.04 -15.82 0.90
C THR A 55 -47.01 -16.76 1.50
N SER A 56 -45.87 -16.21 1.91
CA SER A 56 -45.08 -16.63 3.08
C SER A 56 -43.73 -15.91 3.04
N VAL A 57 -43.51 -15.03 4.01
CA VAL A 57 -42.20 -14.39 4.29
C VAL A 57 -41.17 -15.44 4.78
N SER A 58 -41.54 -16.72 4.95
CA SER A 58 -40.63 -17.80 5.33
C SER A 58 -39.67 -18.25 4.21
N TRP A 59 -39.91 -17.88 2.95
CA TRP A 59 -39.05 -18.28 1.82
C TRP A 59 -37.92 -17.29 1.50
N LEU A 60 -37.97 -16.06 2.01
CA LEU A 60 -36.83 -15.13 1.99
C LEU A 60 -35.82 -15.41 3.11
N LEU A 61 -36.19 -16.23 4.09
CA LEU A 61 -35.33 -16.77 5.15
C LEU A 61 -34.95 -18.24 4.90
N CYS A 62 -35.28 -18.79 3.73
CA CYS A 62 -34.75 -20.08 3.28
C CYS A 62 -33.46 -19.78 2.49
N PRO A 63 -32.31 -20.35 2.88
CA PRO A 63 -31.03 -19.89 2.40
C PRO A 63 -30.94 -20.12 0.89
N PRO A 64 -30.43 -19.17 0.08
CA PRO A 64 -29.80 -19.58 -1.16
C PRO A 64 -28.76 -20.63 -0.74
N ARG A 65 -28.77 -21.80 -1.41
CA ARG A 65 -27.70 -22.81 -1.27
C ARG A 65 -26.38 -22.06 -1.08
N PRO A 66 -25.60 -22.33 -0.02
CA PRO A 66 -24.62 -21.37 0.45
C PRO A 66 -23.52 -21.24 -0.59
N VAL A 67 -23.64 -20.25 -1.47
CA VAL A 67 -22.51 -19.46 -1.91
C VAL A 67 -22.22 -18.55 -0.72
N MET A 68 -21.66 -19.16 0.32
CA MET A 68 -21.32 -18.53 1.58
C MET A 68 -20.17 -17.55 1.33
N VAL A 69 -20.52 -16.33 0.99
CA VAL A 69 -19.71 -15.16 1.30
C VAL A 69 -19.69 -15.09 2.83
N LEU A 70 -18.51 -15.29 3.44
CA LEU A 70 -18.22 -15.52 4.88
C LEU A 70 -18.32 -16.98 5.40
N ALA A 71 -17.41 -17.87 4.97
CA ALA A 71 -16.61 -18.73 5.87
C ALA A 71 -15.50 -19.50 5.11
N PHE A 72 -14.88 -18.86 4.11
CA PHE A 72 -13.68 -19.41 3.47
C PHE A 72 -12.47 -18.69 4.06
N ILE A 73 -11.94 -19.23 5.15
CA ILE A 73 -10.54 -19.25 5.63
C ILE A 73 -10.64 -20.04 6.94
N MET A 74 -10.83 -21.36 6.82
CA MET A 74 -10.66 -22.25 7.96
C MET A 74 -9.20 -22.17 8.39
N HIS A 75 -9.00 -21.90 9.67
CA HIS A 75 -7.77 -22.06 10.46
C HIS A 75 -6.71 -22.86 9.70
N VAL A 76 -5.79 -22.14 9.05
CA VAL A 76 -4.70 -22.66 8.22
C VAL A 76 -5.17 -23.70 7.18
N LEU A 77 -5.63 -23.20 6.02
CA LEU A 77 -5.65 -23.94 4.74
C LEU A 77 -6.39 -25.30 4.76
N GLY A 78 -7.51 -25.41 5.48
CA GLY A 78 -8.29 -26.65 5.57
C GLY A 78 -9.14 -27.03 4.35
N ASP A 79 -9.41 -26.10 3.42
CA ASP A 79 -10.17 -26.41 2.19
C ASP A 79 -9.46 -25.87 0.94
N HIS A 80 -8.72 -26.75 0.27
CA HIS A 80 -7.94 -26.45 -0.95
C HIS A 80 -8.80 -26.07 -2.16
N ARG A 81 -10.13 -26.16 -2.08
CA ARG A 81 -11.03 -25.99 -3.24
C ARG A 81 -11.14 -24.56 -3.78
N GLY A 82 -10.60 -23.57 -3.06
CA GLY A 82 -10.57 -22.17 -3.49
C GLY A 82 -9.19 -21.50 -3.44
N VAL A 83 -8.12 -22.24 -3.14
CA VAL A 83 -6.77 -21.69 -2.98
C VAL A 83 -6.02 -21.73 -4.32
N VAL A 84 -5.26 -20.67 -4.62
CA VAL A 84 -4.39 -20.60 -5.79
C VAL A 84 -3.41 -21.78 -5.79
N GLN A 85 -3.50 -22.64 -6.81
CA GLN A 85 -2.62 -23.80 -6.94
C GLN A 85 -1.41 -23.46 -7.81
N GLY A 86 -0.24 -23.28 -7.18
CA GLY A 86 1.01 -22.98 -7.87
C GLY A 86 1.43 -24.06 -8.88
N ASN A 87 1.03 -25.31 -8.67
CA ASN A 87 1.31 -26.40 -9.61
C ASN A 87 0.66 -26.21 -10.99
N MET A 88 -0.44 -25.45 -11.08
CA MET A 88 -1.11 -25.13 -12.35
C MET A 88 -0.54 -23.86 -13.01
N MET A 89 0.42 -23.19 -12.34
CA MET A 89 1.04 -21.95 -12.80
C MET A 89 2.40 -22.20 -13.42
N GLU A 90 2.82 -21.30 -14.31
CA GLU A 90 4.19 -21.30 -14.81
C GLU A 90 5.18 -21.00 -13.70
N GLN A 91 6.44 -21.43 -13.85
CA GLN A 91 7.44 -21.33 -12.79
C GLN A 91 7.61 -19.90 -12.27
N HIS A 92 7.57 -18.90 -13.16
CA HIS A 92 7.72 -17.49 -12.80
C HIS A 92 6.47 -16.92 -12.09
N GLU A 93 5.30 -17.53 -12.26
CA GLU A 93 4.03 -17.11 -11.66
C GLU A 93 3.83 -17.64 -10.23
N ARG A 94 4.65 -18.63 -9.84
CA ARG A 94 4.61 -19.25 -8.51
C ARG A 94 5.20 -18.37 -7.41
N HIS A 95 5.90 -17.31 -7.78
CA HIS A 95 6.52 -16.36 -6.85
C HIS A 95 5.47 -15.45 -6.20
N ALA A 96 5.48 -15.43 -4.88
CA ALA A 96 4.49 -14.72 -4.06
C ALA A 96 5.14 -13.98 -2.88
N VAL A 97 4.37 -13.05 -2.32
CA VAL A 97 4.71 -12.28 -1.12
C VAL A 97 3.64 -12.53 -0.07
N LEU A 98 4.05 -12.72 1.17
CA LEU A 98 3.14 -12.80 2.32
C LEU A 98 3.04 -11.42 2.98
N MET A 99 1.84 -10.84 2.96
CA MET A 99 1.52 -9.56 3.59
C MET A 99 0.80 -9.80 4.92
N LEU A 100 1.16 -9.00 5.91
CA LEU A 100 0.66 -9.06 7.28
C LEU A 100 0.15 -7.68 7.69
N ASP A 101 -1.08 -7.61 8.17
CA ASP A 101 -1.62 -6.39 8.77
C ASP A 101 -2.64 -6.72 9.88
N GLU A 102 -2.82 -5.79 10.80
CA GLU A 102 -3.71 -5.93 11.95
C GLU A 102 -4.97 -5.08 11.76
N ILE A 103 -6.14 -5.73 11.89
CA ILE A 103 -7.43 -5.07 11.81
C ILE A 103 -7.99 -4.93 13.22
N ARG A 104 -8.40 -3.72 13.60
CA ARG A 104 -9.07 -3.48 14.88
C ARG A 104 -10.50 -4.02 14.86
N LEU A 105 -10.85 -4.77 15.89
CA LEU A 105 -12.17 -5.36 16.11
C LEU A 105 -12.92 -4.65 17.24
N THR A 106 -14.24 -4.80 17.24
CA THR A 106 -15.05 -4.51 18.42
C THR A 106 -14.96 -5.73 19.36
N PRO A 107 -14.41 -5.59 20.58
CA PRO A 107 -14.27 -6.72 21.49
C PRO A 107 -15.64 -7.25 21.90
N GLY A 108 -15.83 -8.56 21.84
CA GLY A 108 -17.09 -9.19 22.20
C GLY A 108 -17.04 -10.69 21.98
N LEU A 109 -17.94 -11.41 22.63
CA LEU A 109 -18.13 -12.84 22.43
C LEU A 109 -19.35 -13.07 21.54
N ALA A 110 -19.21 -13.95 20.56
CA ALA A 110 -20.30 -14.36 19.69
C ALA A 110 -20.37 -15.88 19.67
N TYR A 111 -21.55 -16.44 19.94
CA TYR A 111 -21.79 -17.87 19.76
C TYR A 111 -22.14 -18.14 18.31
N ASP A 112 -21.43 -19.07 17.68
CA ASP A 112 -21.74 -19.53 16.34
C ASP A 112 -22.48 -20.88 16.43
N PRO A 113 -23.78 -20.93 16.09
CA PRO A 113 -24.57 -22.17 16.15
C PRO A 113 -24.08 -23.26 15.20
N SER A 114 -23.39 -22.89 14.10
CA SER A 114 -22.94 -23.84 13.09
C SER A 114 -21.71 -24.63 13.53
N SER A 115 -20.74 -23.95 14.16
CA SER A 115 -19.57 -24.60 14.77
C SER A 115 -19.81 -25.08 16.21
N GLY A 116 -20.88 -24.60 16.85
CA GLY A 116 -21.16 -24.88 18.26
C GLY A 116 -20.14 -24.23 19.21
N ALA A 117 -19.38 -23.24 18.74
CA ALA A 117 -18.27 -22.64 19.47
C ALA A 117 -18.55 -21.16 19.82
N VAL A 118 -17.90 -20.70 20.89
CA VAL A 118 -17.88 -19.27 21.27
C VAL A 118 -16.63 -18.63 20.67
N ASN A 119 -16.84 -17.69 19.75
CA ASN A 119 -15.81 -16.88 19.12
C ASN A 119 -15.59 -15.56 19.88
N GLY A 120 -14.45 -14.91 19.64
CA GLY A 120 -14.12 -13.61 20.23
C GLY A 120 -13.02 -13.62 21.29
N ARG A 121 -12.37 -14.77 21.50
CA ARG A 121 -11.15 -14.89 22.31
C ARG A 121 -9.90 -14.88 21.41
N PRO A 122 -8.74 -14.41 21.91
CA PRO A 122 -7.48 -14.49 21.18
C PRO A 122 -7.09 -15.94 20.85
N THR A 123 -6.60 -16.16 19.63
CA THR A 123 -6.08 -17.46 19.17
C THR A 123 -4.56 -17.52 19.28
N ILE A 124 -3.88 -16.36 19.24
CA ILE A 124 -2.47 -16.21 19.58
C ILE A 124 -2.36 -15.74 21.03
N PRO A 125 -1.43 -16.29 21.84
CA PRO A 125 -1.22 -15.84 23.20
C PRO A 125 -0.71 -14.40 23.24
N LEU A 126 -0.89 -13.73 24.38
CA LEU A 126 -0.34 -12.40 24.59
C LEU A 126 1.20 -12.44 24.58
N ALA A 127 1.83 -11.27 24.61
CA ALA A 127 3.28 -11.14 24.58
C ALA A 127 4.01 -11.90 25.70
N ASP A 128 3.37 -12.15 26.85
CA ASP A 128 3.85 -12.95 27.98
C ASP A 128 3.72 -14.47 27.77
N GLY A 129 3.09 -14.90 26.67
CA GLY A 129 2.80 -16.30 26.38
C GLY A 129 1.53 -16.84 27.05
N SER A 130 0.76 -16.00 27.75
CA SER A 130 -0.44 -16.44 28.45
C SER A 130 -1.70 -16.38 27.57
N PHE A 131 -2.68 -17.20 27.94
CA PHE A 131 -4.06 -17.13 27.45
C PHE A 131 -4.99 -16.82 28.64
N PRO A 132 -5.18 -15.53 28.98
CA PRO A 132 -6.11 -15.15 30.03
C PRO A 132 -7.52 -15.58 29.64
N LYS A 133 -8.21 -16.27 30.54
CA LYS A 133 -9.56 -16.82 30.27
C LYS A 133 -10.60 -15.75 29.92
N ASP A 134 -10.38 -14.54 30.41
CA ASP A 134 -11.27 -13.38 30.23
C ASP A 134 -10.77 -12.43 29.13
N ALA A 135 -9.67 -12.75 28.45
CA ALA A 135 -9.18 -11.92 27.35
C ALA A 135 -10.14 -12.00 26.16
N LEU A 136 -10.50 -10.83 25.64
CA LEU A 136 -11.23 -10.67 24.40
C LEU A 136 -10.26 -10.31 23.28
N ALA A 137 -10.53 -10.82 22.08
CA ALA A 137 -9.86 -10.40 20.87
C ALA A 137 -10.19 -8.93 20.61
N THR A 138 -9.18 -8.09 20.54
CA THR A 138 -9.33 -6.66 20.20
C THR A 138 -8.91 -6.38 18.77
N HIS A 139 -8.15 -7.30 18.17
CA HIS A 139 -7.66 -7.20 16.82
C HIS A 139 -7.67 -8.56 16.12
N ALA A 140 -7.54 -8.54 14.79
CA ALA A 140 -7.27 -9.71 13.98
C ALA A 140 -6.00 -9.46 13.15
N LEU A 141 -5.00 -10.30 13.32
CA LEU A 141 -3.82 -10.35 12.45
C LEU A 141 -4.17 -11.16 11.20
N VAL A 142 -4.13 -10.52 10.05
CA VAL A 142 -4.54 -11.10 8.76
C VAL A 142 -3.33 -11.41 7.91
N PHE A 143 -3.33 -12.59 7.30
CA PHE A 143 -2.27 -13.10 6.43
C PHE A 143 -2.79 -13.18 5.00
N MET A 144 -2.19 -12.43 4.09
CA MET A 144 -2.59 -12.37 2.68
C MET A 144 -1.41 -12.69 1.77
N LEU A 145 -1.61 -13.60 0.83
CA LEU A 145 -0.66 -13.82 -0.26
C LEU A 145 -0.97 -12.90 -1.43
N GLY A 146 0.07 -12.44 -2.11
CA GLY A 146 -0.03 -11.75 -3.39
C GLY A 146 1.02 -12.25 -4.37
N GLY A 147 0.61 -12.44 -5.63
CA GLY A 147 1.54 -12.81 -6.70
C GLY A 147 2.52 -11.67 -7.03
N VAL A 148 3.77 -12.01 -7.31
CA VAL A 148 4.82 -11.05 -7.68
C VAL A 148 4.73 -10.68 -9.16
N THR A 149 4.67 -11.69 -10.02
CA THR A 149 4.68 -11.53 -11.48
C THR A 149 3.28 -11.38 -12.04
N THR A 150 2.32 -12.12 -11.49
CA THR A 150 0.90 -12.04 -11.86
C THR A 150 0.06 -11.42 -10.76
N ARG A 151 -0.94 -10.64 -11.16
CA ARG A 151 -1.80 -9.92 -10.23
C ARG A 151 -2.89 -10.83 -9.67
N TRP A 152 -2.62 -11.46 -8.54
CA TRP A 152 -3.61 -12.12 -7.70
C TRP A 152 -3.36 -11.82 -6.23
N LYS A 153 -4.41 -11.92 -5.42
CA LYS A 153 -4.32 -11.78 -3.97
C LYS A 153 -5.32 -12.68 -3.29
N GLN A 154 -4.93 -13.30 -2.20
CA GLN A 154 -5.78 -14.20 -1.43
C GLN A 154 -5.43 -14.12 0.06
N THR A 155 -6.44 -13.88 0.89
CA THR A 155 -6.29 -14.05 2.33
C THR A 155 -6.24 -15.55 2.64
N VAL A 156 -5.20 -15.99 3.35
CA VAL A 156 -4.92 -17.41 3.61
C VAL A 156 -5.10 -17.82 5.05
N ALA A 157 -4.95 -16.88 5.98
CA ALA A 157 -5.17 -17.11 7.40
C ALA A 157 -5.55 -15.80 8.09
N TYR A 158 -6.17 -15.94 9.25
CA TYR A 158 -6.32 -14.85 10.21
C TYR A 158 -6.20 -15.43 11.62
N GLU A 159 -5.69 -14.62 12.53
CA GLU A 159 -5.53 -14.98 13.92
C GLU A 159 -6.05 -13.84 14.79
N PHE A 160 -6.82 -14.18 15.82
CA PHE A 160 -7.33 -13.20 16.75
C PHE A 160 -6.26 -12.85 17.78
N THR A 161 -6.00 -11.56 17.93
CA THR A 161 -5.00 -11.00 18.84
C THR A 161 -5.66 -10.12 19.89
N GLY A 162 -5.05 -10.05 21.07
CA GLY A 162 -5.39 -9.05 22.07
C GLY A 162 -4.77 -7.70 21.75
N ASN A 163 -4.55 -6.86 22.78
CA ASN A 163 -3.79 -5.61 22.62
C ASN A 163 -2.30 -5.83 22.34
N SER A 164 -1.83 -7.07 22.53
CA SER A 164 -0.50 -7.53 22.18
C SER A 164 -0.57 -9.01 21.78
N PHE A 165 0.46 -9.48 21.10
CA PHE A 165 0.57 -10.88 20.71
C PHE A 165 2.02 -11.37 20.85
N SER A 166 2.17 -12.67 21.08
CA SER A 166 3.49 -13.32 21.12
C SER A 166 4.07 -13.43 19.72
N ALA A 167 5.20 -12.75 19.49
CA ALA A 167 5.96 -12.84 18.25
C ALA A 167 6.40 -14.28 17.93
N ALA A 168 6.77 -15.07 18.94
CA ALA A 168 7.17 -16.46 18.78
C ALA A 168 6.02 -17.36 18.31
N ALA A 169 4.80 -17.12 18.79
CA ALA A 169 3.62 -17.84 18.33
C ALA A 169 3.22 -17.42 16.90
N ALA A 170 3.24 -16.12 16.60
CA ALA A 170 2.99 -15.62 15.25
C ALA A 170 4.01 -16.16 14.22
N LYS A 171 5.28 -16.29 14.59
CA LYS A 171 6.31 -16.95 13.77
C LYS A 171 5.94 -18.38 13.42
N LYS A 172 5.39 -19.16 14.36
CA LYS A 172 4.95 -20.53 14.09
C LYS A 172 3.85 -20.56 13.04
N VAL A 173 2.86 -19.67 13.15
CA VAL A 173 1.78 -19.54 12.16
C VAL A 173 2.35 -19.23 10.77
N ILE A 174 3.27 -18.27 10.67
CA ILE A 174 3.93 -17.93 9.40
C ILE A 174 4.67 -19.11 8.81
N VAL A 175 5.47 -19.82 9.61
CA VAL A 175 6.21 -21.00 9.12
C VAL A 175 5.26 -22.08 8.61
N THR A 176 4.12 -22.29 9.27
CA THR A 176 3.09 -23.21 8.78
C THR A 176 2.51 -22.74 7.45
N ILE A 177 2.17 -21.45 7.30
CA ILE A 177 1.68 -20.89 6.02
C ILE A 177 2.71 -21.10 4.91
N LEU A 178 3.98 -20.78 5.16
CA LEU A 178 5.07 -20.96 4.18
C LEU A 178 5.20 -22.44 3.76
N THR A 179 5.11 -23.36 4.72
CA THR A 179 5.20 -24.80 4.48
C THR A 179 4.05 -25.30 3.61
N GLU A 180 2.83 -24.84 3.88
CA GLU A 180 1.66 -25.20 3.06
C GLU A 180 1.71 -24.56 1.67
N CYS A 181 2.22 -23.32 1.54
CA CYS A 181 2.46 -22.69 0.23
C CYS A 181 3.42 -23.52 -0.61
N GLU A 182 4.52 -23.98 -0.03
CA GLU A 182 5.52 -24.80 -0.71
C GLU A 182 4.92 -26.13 -1.21
N LYS A 183 4.07 -26.79 -0.40
CA LYS A 183 3.34 -28.00 -0.81
C LYS A 183 2.41 -27.77 -2.00
N MET A 184 1.86 -26.55 -2.14
CA MET A 184 1.00 -26.16 -3.27
C MET A 184 1.80 -25.72 -4.50
N GLY A 185 3.14 -25.70 -4.41
CA GLY A 185 4.02 -25.24 -5.48
C GLY A 185 4.17 -23.73 -5.56
N LEU A 186 3.78 -22.99 -4.51
CA LEU A 186 4.02 -21.55 -4.40
C LEU A 186 5.32 -21.28 -3.64
N VAL A 187 6.07 -20.29 -4.13
CA VAL A 187 7.34 -19.86 -3.54
C VAL A 187 7.15 -18.47 -2.95
N VAL A 188 7.26 -18.35 -1.63
CA VAL A 188 7.14 -17.06 -0.95
C VAL A 188 8.52 -16.44 -0.76
N ASP A 189 8.80 -15.36 -1.49
CA ASP A 189 10.13 -14.72 -1.49
C ASP A 189 10.28 -13.67 -0.39
N ALA A 190 9.18 -13.02 0.00
CA ALA A 190 9.20 -11.92 0.96
C ALA A 190 8.01 -11.91 1.92
N ILE A 191 8.24 -11.37 3.11
CA ILE A 191 7.23 -11.00 4.08
C ILE A 191 7.16 -9.47 4.16
N VAL A 192 5.97 -8.92 4.00
CA VAL A 192 5.69 -7.49 4.10
C VAL A 192 4.80 -7.23 5.31
N SER A 193 5.21 -6.32 6.18
CA SER A 193 4.39 -5.87 7.30
C SER A 193 4.60 -4.38 7.58
N ASP A 194 3.73 -3.79 8.40
CA ASP A 194 4.05 -2.51 9.01
C ASP A 194 5.23 -2.63 10.00
N MET A 195 5.61 -1.50 10.61
CA MET A 195 6.68 -1.43 11.61
C MET A 195 6.16 -1.23 13.03
N GLY A 196 4.96 -1.73 13.35
CA GLY A 196 4.45 -1.75 14.72
C GLY A 196 5.33 -2.58 15.65
N GLY A 197 5.27 -2.33 16.96
CA GLY A 197 6.12 -3.00 17.95
C GLY A 197 6.01 -4.54 17.93
N GLY A 198 4.80 -5.07 17.72
CA GLY A 198 4.56 -6.51 17.56
C GLY A 198 5.23 -7.09 16.32
N ASN A 199 5.09 -6.43 15.17
CA ASN A 199 5.71 -6.84 13.91
C ASN A 199 7.25 -6.70 13.94
N GLN A 200 7.79 -5.68 14.60
CA GLN A 200 9.24 -5.60 14.85
C GLN A 200 9.73 -6.73 15.76
N GLY A 201 8.93 -7.14 16.76
CA GLY A 201 9.21 -8.33 17.56
C GLY A 201 9.26 -9.59 16.70
N LEU A 202 8.28 -9.76 15.82
CA LEU A 202 8.23 -10.85 14.85
C LEU A 202 9.46 -10.87 13.94
N TRP A 203 9.91 -9.73 13.43
CA TRP A 203 11.12 -9.63 12.62
C TRP A 203 12.36 -10.13 13.38
N LYS A 204 12.50 -9.74 14.65
CA LYS A 204 13.61 -10.20 15.51
C LYS A 204 13.58 -11.71 15.72
N GLU A 205 12.41 -12.33 15.81
CA GLU A 205 12.29 -13.80 15.89
C GLU A 205 12.83 -14.51 14.64
N PHE A 206 12.83 -13.84 13.48
CA PHE A 206 13.49 -14.32 12.25
C PHE A 206 14.97 -13.88 12.14
N GLY A 207 15.53 -13.26 13.18
CA GLY A 207 16.89 -12.73 13.18
C GLY A 207 17.05 -11.44 12.36
N ILE A 208 15.94 -10.79 11.99
CA ILE A 208 15.92 -9.55 11.23
C ILE A 208 16.07 -8.39 12.21
N VAL A 209 17.17 -7.66 12.09
CA VAL A 209 17.48 -6.52 12.95
C VAL A 209 17.87 -5.35 12.08
N VAL A 210 17.11 -4.26 12.22
CA VAL A 210 17.36 -2.98 11.54
C VAL A 210 17.53 -1.92 12.61
N GLY A 211 18.74 -1.38 12.77
CA GLY A 211 19.02 -0.35 13.76
C GLY A 211 20.31 0.39 13.46
N ARG A 212 20.45 1.62 13.97
CA ARG A 212 21.59 2.51 13.69
C ARG A 212 22.95 1.92 14.07
N TYR A 213 22.98 1.07 15.09
CA TYR A 213 24.20 0.51 15.68
C TYR A 213 24.32 -1.01 15.49
N SER A 214 23.42 -1.62 14.70
CA SER A 214 23.43 -3.06 14.45
C SER A 214 23.77 -3.35 13.00
N LYS A 215 24.41 -4.51 12.76
CA LYS A 215 24.57 -5.02 11.40
C LYS A 215 23.19 -5.34 10.85
N HIS A 216 22.79 -4.63 9.80
CA HIS A 216 21.49 -4.81 9.19
C HIS A 216 21.35 -6.23 8.64
N ALA A 217 20.32 -6.94 9.09
CA ALA A 217 19.88 -8.19 8.50
C ALA A 217 18.48 -7.96 7.94
N VAL A 218 18.33 -8.13 6.63
CA VAL A 218 17.07 -7.90 5.87
C VAL A 218 16.46 -9.19 5.32
N SER A 219 17.14 -10.33 5.54
CA SER A 219 16.72 -11.64 5.09
C SER A 219 17.21 -12.73 6.03
N CYS A 220 16.50 -13.84 6.08
CA CYS A 220 16.92 -15.08 6.73
C CYS A 220 16.90 -16.24 5.72
N PRO A 221 17.53 -17.39 6.01
CA PRO A 221 17.32 -18.61 5.23
C PRO A 221 15.82 -18.97 5.17
N HIS A 222 15.35 -19.43 4.02
CA HIS A 222 13.94 -19.78 3.86
C HIS A 222 13.61 -21.05 4.68
N PRO A 223 12.52 -21.09 5.48
CA PRO A 223 12.22 -22.21 6.36
C PRO A 223 12.06 -23.56 5.64
N CYS A 224 11.57 -23.55 4.40
CA CYS A 224 11.36 -24.75 3.60
C CYS A 224 12.57 -25.13 2.73
N ASP A 225 13.55 -24.23 2.55
CA ASP A 225 14.72 -24.44 1.70
C ASP A 225 15.87 -23.51 2.12
N GLN A 226 16.89 -24.07 2.75
CA GLN A 226 18.01 -23.27 3.27
C GLN A 226 18.87 -22.62 2.20
N SER A 227 18.77 -23.04 0.93
CA SER A 227 19.49 -22.42 -0.18
C SER A 227 18.88 -21.08 -0.60
N ARG A 228 17.58 -20.89 -0.31
CA ARG A 228 16.83 -19.66 -0.62
C ARG A 228 16.82 -18.70 0.56
N LYS A 229 16.59 -17.43 0.24
CA LYS A 229 16.44 -16.36 1.23
C LYS A 229 14.98 -15.93 1.29
N LEU A 230 14.50 -15.71 2.50
CA LEU A 230 13.24 -15.06 2.78
C LEU A 230 13.52 -13.61 3.17
N TYR A 231 13.02 -12.66 2.40
CA TYR A 231 13.24 -11.23 2.62
C TYR A 231 12.16 -10.63 3.52
N PHE A 232 12.52 -9.61 4.30
CA PHE A 232 11.58 -8.84 5.12
C PHE A 232 11.55 -7.40 4.62
N MET A 233 10.35 -6.92 4.34
CA MET A 233 10.11 -5.59 3.79
C MET A 233 9.11 -4.84 4.66
N ALA A 234 9.41 -3.57 4.91
CA ALA A 234 8.43 -2.67 5.53
C ALA A 234 7.41 -2.22 4.49
N ASP A 235 6.17 -2.03 4.90
CA ASP A 235 5.16 -1.39 4.06
C ASP A 235 5.58 0.06 3.72
N VAL A 236 5.80 0.32 2.43
CA VAL A 236 6.33 1.58 1.91
C VAL A 236 5.39 2.76 2.19
N PRO A 237 4.06 2.66 1.94
CA PRO A 237 3.11 3.68 2.39
C PRO A 237 3.20 4.00 3.88
N HIS A 238 3.34 3.00 4.76
CA HIS A 238 3.54 3.23 6.20
C HIS A 238 4.85 3.94 6.52
N LEU A 239 5.95 3.63 5.83
CA LEU A 239 7.23 4.35 5.97
C LEU A 239 7.09 5.84 5.61
N LEU A 240 6.47 6.14 4.47
CA LEU A 240 6.25 7.51 4.02
C LEU A 240 5.33 8.29 4.96
N LYS A 241 4.26 7.65 5.46
CA LYS A 241 3.39 8.25 6.51
C LYS A 241 4.19 8.58 7.75
N ASN A 242 5.04 7.68 8.22
CA ASN A 242 5.87 7.90 9.42
C ASN A 242 6.85 9.05 9.21
N LEU A 243 7.54 9.09 8.06
CA LEU A 243 8.44 10.18 7.70
C LEU A 243 7.71 11.52 7.61
N ARG A 244 6.55 11.54 6.95
CA ARG A 244 5.69 12.73 6.90
C ARG A 244 5.24 13.14 8.30
N ASN A 245 4.83 12.20 9.15
CA ASN A 245 4.32 12.50 10.48
C ASN A 245 5.41 12.96 11.44
N TYR A 246 6.68 12.67 11.17
CA TYR A 246 7.82 13.16 11.93
C TYR A 246 8.01 14.68 11.78
N LEU A 247 7.90 15.19 10.55
CA LEU A 247 8.29 16.56 10.21
C LEU A 247 7.42 17.68 10.84
N PRO A 248 6.06 17.62 10.88
CA PRO A 248 5.22 18.70 11.39
C PRO A 248 5.32 18.96 12.89
N TYR A 249 5.90 18.05 13.69
CA TYR A 249 6.01 18.20 15.16
C TYR A 249 7.22 19.03 15.58
N GLY A 250 7.77 19.85 14.69
CA GLY A 250 8.97 20.67 14.96
C GLY A 250 10.25 19.84 15.05
N GLN A 251 10.22 18.57 14.65
CA GLN A 251 11.40 17.72 14.56
C GLN A 251 12.11 17.98 13.23
N ALA A 252 13.40 18.27 13.30
CA ALA A 252 14.23 18.51 12.13
C ALA A 252 14.97 17.23 11.73
N ILE A 253 15.02 16.95 10.43
CA ILE A 253 15.89 15.89 9.90
C ILE A 253 17.21 16.55 9.52
N PHE A 254 18.31 16.03 10.06
CA PHE A 254 19.66 16.43 9.71
C PHE A 254 20.28 15.38 8.80
N LEU A 255 20.61 15.79 7.57
CA LEU A 255 21.34 14.98 6.61
C LEU A 255 22.81 14.85 7.06
N PRO A 256 23.43 13.67 6.91
CA PRO A 256 24.83 13.50 7.25
C PRO A 256 25.76 14.27 6.28
N ASP A 257 26.92 14.69 6.79
CA ASP A 257 27.82 15.64 6.11
C ASP A 257 28.36 15.14 4.77
N ASP A 258 28.49 13.82 4.62
CA ASP A 258 28.91 13.17 3.39
C ASP A 258 27.90 13.39 2.26
N ILE A 259 26.60 13.27 2.55
CA ILE A 259 25.51 13.54 1.61
C ILE A 259 25.46 15.02 1.26
N VAL A 260 25.59 15.90 2.27
CA VAL A 260 25.62 17.36 2.07
C VAL A 260 26.76 17.76 1.13
N LYS A 261 27.97 17.23 1.33
CA LYS A 261 29.12 17.50 0.47
C LYS A 261 28.96 16.91 -0.92
N LYS A 262 28.51 15.66 -1.03
CA LYS A 262 28.30 14.95 -2.30
C LYS A 262 27.33 15.69 -3.22
N HIS A 263 26.21 16.16 -2.64
CA HIS A 263 25.16 16.85 -3.39
C HIS A 263 25.30 18.39 -3.36
N ARG A 264 26.37 18.92 -2.77
CA ARG A 264 26.66 20.36 -2.64
C ARG A 264 25.48 21.15 -2.04
N LEU A 265 24.87 20.58 -1.00
CA LEU A 265 23.69 21.16 -0.37
C LEU A 265 24.06 22.38 0.50
N PRO A 266 23.24 23.44 0.52
CA PRO A 266 23.51 24.68 1.27
C PRO A 266 23.30 24.57 2.78
N SER A 267 22.70 23.48 3.26
CA SER A 267 22.41 23.20 4.66
C SER A 267 22.27 21.68 4.85
N ALA A 268 22.48 21.20 6.07
CA ALA A 268 22.19 19.81 6.47
C ALA A 268 20.73 19.63 6.93
N GLU A 269 20.04 20.71 7.27
CA GLU A 269 18.70 20.66 7.87
C GLU A 269 17.59 20.62 6.81
N VAL A 270 16.66 19.66 6.95
CA VAL A 270 15.38 19.61 6.25
C VAL A 270 14.31 20.24 7.13
N ASN A 271 13.66 21.29 6.61
CA ASN A 271 12.72 22.10 7.37
C ASN A 271 11.41 22.33 6.59
N LEU A 272 10.26 22.09 7.24
CA LEU A 272 8.93 22.25 6.66
C LEU A 272 8.44 23.71 6.56
N SER A 273 9.04 24.65 7.29
CA SER A 273 8.65 26.06 7.20
C SER A 273 8.80 26.64 5.79
N TYR A 274 9.70 26.07 4.97
CA TYR A 274 9.82 26.42 3.55
C TYR A 274 8.60 25.94 2.74
N VAL A 275 8.04 24.78 3.10
CA VAL A 275 6.84 24.21 2.48
C VAL A 275 5.58 24.97 2.90
N GLU A 276 5.47 25.38 4.16
CA GLU A 276 4.39 26.27 4.64
C GLU A 276 4.35 27.57 3.82
N LYS A 277 5.51 28.17 3.56
CA LYS A 277 5.62 29.35 2.70
C LYS A 277 5.24 29.06 1.26
N LEU A 278 5.62 27.90 0.73
CA LEU A 278 5.19 27.48 -0.60
C LEU A 278 3.67 27.39 -0.67
N VAL A 279 3.00 26.74 0.30
CA VAL A 279 1.53 26.66 0.35
C VAL A 279 0.89 28.04 0.41
N MET A 280 1.46 28.97 1.20
CA MET A 280 0.96 30.34 1.31
C MET A 280 1.13 31.14 0.01
N GLU A 281 2.23 30.96 -0.72
CA GLU A 281 2.45 31.64 -2.00
C GLU A 281 1.61 31.02 -3.11
N ASP A 282 1.48 29.70 -3.12
CA ASP A 282 0.72 28.94 -4.10
C ASP A 282 -0.78 29.21 -4.02
N SER A 283 -1.31 29.47 -2.81
CA SER A 283 -2.72 29.83 -2.61
C SER A 283 -3.10 31.19 -3.23
N LYS A 284 -2.11 32.06 -3.50
CA LYS A 284 -2.32 33.36 -4.15
C LYS A 284 -2.31 33.26 -5.68
N LEU A 285 -1.87 32.14 -6.24
CA LEU A 285 -1.72 31.94 -7.67
C LEU A 285 -2.95 31.23 -8.24
N ASN A 286 -3.41 31.68 -9.41
CA ASN A 286 -4.42 30.95 -10.18
C ASN A 286 -3.86 29.66 -10.78
N LEU A 287 -2.60 29.70 -11.21
CA LEU A 287 -1.84 28.55 -11.69
C LEU A 287 -0.86 28.12 -10.60
N LYS A 288 -1.17 26.98 -9.98
CA LYS A 288 -0.40 26.43 -8.87
C LYS A 288 0.94 25.86 -9.35
N LEU A 289 2.00 26.17 -8.61
CA LEU A 289 3.32 25.57 -8.74
C LEU A 289 3.35 24.12 -8.24
N ALA A 290 2.57 23.81 -7.20
CA ALA A 290 2.49 22.47 -6.61
C ALA A 290 1.02 22.03 -6.46
N PRO A 291 0.34 21.63 -7.55
CA PRO A 291 -1.12 21.41 -7.57
C PRO A 291 -1.59 20.31 -6.62
N HIS A 292 -0.73 19.33 -6.34
CA HIS A 292 -1.00 18.20 -5.45
C HIS A 292 -0.76 18.52 -3.97
N LEU A 293 -0.07 19.62 -3.68
CA LEU A 293 0.22 20.05 -2.31
C LEU A 293 -1.01 20.75 -1.72
N LYS A 294 -1.49 20.22 -0.60
CA LYS A 294 -2.64 20.76 0.14
C LYS A 294 -2.20 21.17 1.53
N GLU A 295 -2.86 22.16 2.12
CA GLU A 295 -2.62 22.56 3.51
C GLU A 295 -2.78 21.39 4.50
N ALA A 296 -3.72 20.48 4.22
CA ALA A 296 -3.89 19.24 4.98
C ALA A 296 -2.61 18.37 5.05
N CYS A 297 -1.67 18.50 4.10
CA CYS A 297 -0.38 17.78 4.13
C CYS A 297 0.53 18.25 5.27
N LEU A 298 0.25 19.41 5.86
CA LEU A 298 0.95 19.98 7.02
C LEU A 298 0.15 19.77 8.32
N GLY A 299 -1.11 19.33 8.23
CA GLY A 299 -2.01 19.14 9.37
C GLY A 299 -1.56 18.05 10.35
N GLN A 300 -1.66 18.31 11.65
CA GLN A 300 -1.24 17.37 12.71
C GLN A 300 -2.37 16.45 13.21
N GLY A 301 -3.57 16.56 12.65
CA GLY A 301 -4.76 15.82 13.10
C GLY A 301 -4.68 14.31 12.87
N HIS A 302 -5.46 13.55 13.63
CA HIS A 302 -5.45 12.08 13.60
C HIS A 302 -5.86 11.53 12.22
N PHE A 303 -6.85 12.14 11.57
CA PHE A 303 -7.32 11.69 10.26
C PHE A 303 -6.31 11.95 9.14
N GLU A 304 -5.57 13.05 9.22
CA GLU A 304 -4.52 13.41 8.25
C GLU A 304 -3.33 12.45 8.36
N LYS A 305 -2.94 12.07 9.59
CA LYS A 305 -1.83 11.12 9.83
C LYS A 305 -2.00 9.77 9.14
N MET A 306 -3.24 9.30 9.03
CA MET A 306 -3.55 7.98 8.47
C MET A 306 -3.60 7.98 6.94
N LYS A 307 -3.73 9.15 6.30
CA LYS A 307 -3.88 9.27 4.85
C LYS A 307 -2.52 9.23 4.14
N ALA A 308 -2.18 8.07 3.58
CA ALA A 308 -0.95 7.90 2.79
C ALA A 308 -0.86 8.89 1.63
N GLY A 309 -1.98 9.21 0.97
CA GLY A 309 -2.01 10.17 -0.14
C GLY A 309 -1.47 11.56 0.22
N LEU A 310 -1.60 12.01 1.48
CA LEU A 310 -1.01 13.28 1.92
C LEU A 310 0.52 13.21 2.03
N ALA A 311 1.07 12.05 2.39
CA ALA A 311 2.52 11.84 2.40
C ALA A 311 3.09 11.87 0.96
N PHE A 312 2.44 11.20 0.01
CA PHE A 312 2.81 11.24 -1.40
C PHE A 312 2.67 12.64 -2.03
N SER A 313 1.64 13.40 -1.64
CA SER A 313 1.50 14.80 -2.05
C SER A 313 2.61 15.70 -1.52
N LEU A 314 3.10 15.44 -0.30
CA LEU A 314 4.17 16.21 0.32
C LEU A 314 5.54 15.90 -0.33
N PHE A 315 5.89 14.62 -0.38
CA PHE A 315 7.11 14.11 -1.03
C PHE A 315 6.85 13.90 -2.52
N ASN A 316 6.62 15.00 -3.20
CA ASN A 316 6.37 15.02 -4.64
C ASN A 316 7.43 15.89 -5.31
N HIS A 317 7.85 15.46 -6.50
CA HIS A 317 8.72 16.22 -7.38
C HIS A 317 8.20 17.66 -7.63
N ASP A 318 6.89 17.85 -7.79
CA ASP A 318 6.29 19.18 -8.00
C ASP A 318 6.48 20.09 -6.78
N THR A 319 6.38 19.54 -5.57
CA THR A 319 6.65 20.27 -4.32
C THR A 319 8.12 20.72 -4.28
N ALA A 320 9.05 19.83 -4.67
CA ALA A 320 10.47 20.17 -4.77
C ALA A 320 10.75 21.25 -5.84
N ALA A 321 10.11 21.15 -7.01
CA ALA A 321 10.22 22.13 -8.08
C ALA A 321 9.67 23.51 -7.64
N GLY A 322 8.52 23.55 -6.96
CA GLY A 322 7.95 24.77 -6.40
C GLY A 322 8.87 25.46 -5.40
N LEU A 323 9.53 24.70 -4.52
CA LEU A 323 10.53 25.24 -3.60
C LEU A 323 11.73 25.84 -4.34
N ARG A 324 12.26 25.17 -5.38
CA ARG A 324 13.38 25.68 -6.19
C ARG A 324 13.00 26.97 -6.91
N ASN A 325 11.80 27.03 -7.48
CA ASN A 325 11.29 28.21 -8.16
C ASN A 325 11.23 29.43 -7.21
N LEU A 326 10.68 29.25 -6.00
CA LEU A 326 10.62 30.34 -5.02
C LEU A 326 12.02 30.80 -4.54
N VAL A 327 13.02 29.92 -4.52
CA VAL A 327 14.41 30.31 -4.25
C VAL A 327 14.98 31.15 -5.40
N GLN A 328 14.71 30.77 -6.65
CA GLN A 328 15.17 31.51 -7.83
C GLN A 328 14.56 32.92 -7.91
N ILE A 329 13.28 33.07 -7.57
CA ILE A 329 12.58 34.36 -7.52
C ILE A 329 13.01 35.19 -6.28
N GLY A 330 13.78 34.62 -5.36
CA GLY A 330 14.27 35.30 -4.16
C GLY A 330 13.25 35.38 -3.01
N LYS A 331 12.13 34.66 -3.10
CA LYS A 331 11.11 34.57 -2.04
C LYS A 331 11.51 33.61 -0.91
N LEU A 332 12.37 32.62 -1.21
CA LEU A 332 12.92 31.69 -0.23
C LEU A 332 14.46 31.77 -0.15
N LYS A 333 14.99 31.47 1.04
CA LYS A 333 16.44 31.41 1.27
C LYS A 333 17.04 30.20 0.54
N LYS A 334 18.29 30.30 0.09
CA LYS A 334 19.03 29.18 -0.55
C LYS A 334 19.02 27.89 0.26
N LYS A 335 18.95 27.96 1.60
CA LYS A 335 18.82 26.79 2.49
C LYS A 335 17.63 25.88 2.14
N ALA A 336 16.56 26.41 1.54
CA ALA A 336 15.39 25.62 1.13
C ALA A 336 15.71 24.59 0.02
N LEU A 337 16.81 24.76 -0.72
CA LEU A 337 17.25 23.79 -1.74
C LEU A 337 17.61 22.43 -1.13
N THR A 338 18.03 22.40 0.14
CA THR A 338 18.24 21.15 0.88
C THR A 338 16.92 20.38 1.02
N THR A 339 15.86 21.04 1.52
CA THR A 339 14.52 20.42 1.63
C THR A 339 13.99 19.97 0.27
N ALA A 340 14.15 20.79 -0.77
CA ALA A 340 13.73 20.42 -2.12
C ALA A 340 14.45 19.16 -2.65
N SER A 341 15.77 19.09 -2.47
CA SER A 341 16.56 17.94 -2.91
C SER A 341 16.23 16.68 -2.10
N PHE A 342 15.91 16.83 -0.81
CA PHE A 342 15.44 15.72 0.01
C PHE A 342 14.09 15.18 -0.48
N PHE A 343 13.12 16.05 -0.80
CA PHE A 343 11.77 15.65 -1.26
C PHE A 343 11.76 15.04 -2.66
N GLU A 344 12.79 15.25 -3.46
CA GLU A 344 12.92 14.63 -4.78
C GLU A 344 13.50 13.21 -4.71
N VAL A 345 14.26 12.91 -3.65
CA VAL A 345 14.87 11.58 -3.43
C VAL A 345 13.91 10.63 -2.72
N VAL A 346 13.12 11.16 -1.78
CA VAL A 346 12.09 10.42 -1.03
C VAL A 346 10.91 10.13 -1.94
#